data_AF-A0AAE3YW19-F1
#
_entry.id   AF-A0AAE3YW19-F1
#
_cell.length_a   1.000
_cell.length_b   1.000
_cell.length_c   1.000
_cell.angle_alpha   90.00
_cell.angle_beta   90.00
_cell.angle_gamma   90.00
#
_symmetry.space_group_name_H-M   'P 1'
#
loop_
_entity.id
_entity.type
_entity.pdbx_description
1 polymer ?
#
loop_
_entity_poly.entity_id
_entity_poly.type
_entity_poly.pdbx_seq_one_letter_code
_entity_poly.pdbx_strand_id
1 'polypeptide(L)'
;MDSGWKSALEQKVYAGERLTRDDGIVLFGGDDLAWLGRLAHHRRTESYADRATFAADRAIDAGEIAYGRAADPAAHLVDAVLNLREDLRPSALVLVKEDGAPAEALRTFAVARLLLDPAVHLTADYASHGPALVQLLLNYGADDLSGVPTQAEAEADDEAEAGRTGDAGEKGRPEQRWRHADRRAVELDAARELLELIWDAGLRPVERDASFGAIHEHDAPVPLADRRAVPQKVWA
;
A
#
# COMPACT_ATOMS: atom_id res chain seq x y z
N MET A 1 6.75 18.72 -28.28
CA MET A 1 7.28 17.49 -28.87
C MET A 1 7.94 16.74 -27.75
N ASP A 2 7.46 15.54 -27.44
CA ASP A 2 8.04 14.73 -26.36
C ASP A 2 9.50 14.44 -26.71
N SER A 3 10.42 14.77 -25.81
CA SER A 3 11.86 14.92 -26.09
C SER A 3 12.60 13.59 -26.27
N GLY A 4 11.93 12.55 -26.77
CA GLY A 4 12.43 11.19 -27.02
C GLY A 4 12.73 10.38 -25.76
N TRP A 5 13.06 11.06 -24.66
CA TRP A 5 13.45 10.43 -23.39
C TRP A 5 12.30 9.63 -22.75
N LYS A 6 11.04 10.09 -22.82
CA LYS A 6 9.90 9.33 -22.29
C LYS A 6 9.77 7.98 -22.99
N SER A 7 9.79 7.97 -24.33
CA SER A 7 9.73 6.72 -25.10
C SER A 7 10.92 5.80 -24.83
N ALA A 8 12.12 6.35 -24.59
CA ALA A 8 13.27 5.55 -24.21
C ALA A 8 13.10 4.90 -22.83
N LEU A 9 12.57 5.65 -21.84
CA LEU A 9 12.27 5.11 -20.51
C LEU A 9 11.14 4.07 -20.55
N GLU A 10 10.08 4.32 -21.32
CA GLU A 10 9.00 3.36 -21.53
C GLU A 10 9.55 2.03 -22.08
N GLN A 11 10.41 2.09 -23.11
CA GLN A 11 11.03 0.90 -23.69
C GLN A 11 11.85 0.12 -22.67
N LYS A 12 12.68 0.81 -21.88
CA LYS A 12 13.45 0.17 -20.80
C LYS A 12 12.54 -0.52 -19.78
N VAL A 13 11.49 0.17 -19.33
CA VAL A 13 10.54 -0.37 -18.34
C VAL A 13 9.81 -1.59 -18.88
N TYR A 14 9.25 -1.52 -20.09
CA TYR A 14 8.53 -2.64 -20.71
C TYR A 14 9.45 -3.80 -21.13
N ALA A 15 10.74 -3.54 -21.34
CA ALA A 15 11.75 -4.58 -21.54
C ALA A 15 12.25 -5.20 -20.22
N GLY A 16 11.82 -4.67 -19.06
CA GLY A 16 12.27 -5.12 -17.74
C GLY A 16 13.71 -4.72 -17.41
N GLU A 17 14.29 -3.74 -18.12
CA GLU A 17 15.65 -3.28 -17.90
C GLU A 17 15.79 -2.53 -16.56
N ARG A 18 16.93 -2.73 -15.88
CA ARG A 18 17.23 -2.03 -14.64
C ARG A 18 17.51 -0.56 -14.93
N LEU A 19 16.75 0.33 -14.32
CA LEU A 19 16.92 1.77 -14.49
C LEU A 19 18.14 2.30 -13.73
N THR A 20 18.78 3.31 -14.33
CA THR A 20 19.96 3.99 -13.81
C THR A 20 19.60 5.15 -12.88
N ARG A 21 20.61 5.74 -12.24
CA ARG A 21 20.46 6.97 -11.45
C ARG A 21 19.91 8.13 -12.27
N ASP A 22 20.43 8.33 -13.48
CA ASP A 22 19.98 9.41 -14.35
C ASP A 22 18.53 9.18 -14.81
N ASP A 23 18.15 7.93 -15.09
CA ASP A 23 16.76 7.56 -15.37
C ASP A 23 15.85 7.93 -14.18
N GLY A 24 16.27 7.61 -12.95
CA GLY A 24 15.54 7.93 -11.72
C GLY A 24 15.36 9.44 -11.51
N ILE A 25 16.40 10.24 -11.75
CA ILE A 25 16.34 11.70 -11.63
C ILE A 25 15.37 12.29 -12.63
N VAL A 26 15.39 11.81 -13.88
CA VAL A 26 14.46 12.26 -14.93
C VAL A 26 13.02 11.88 -14.59
N LEU A 27 12.79 10.65 -14.11
CA LEU A 27 11.46 10.21 -13.68
C LEU A 27 10.92 11.07 -12.52
N PHE A 28 11.73 11.34 -11.51
CA PHE A 28 11.32 12.13 -10.36
C PHE A 28 11.11 13.61 -10.71
N GLY A 29 11.94 14.17 -11.60
CA GLY A 29 11.77 15.54 -12.09
C GLY A 29 10.55 15.73 -13.01
N GLY A 30 9.86 14.66 -13.38
CA GLY A 30 8.69 14.71 -14.26
C GLY A 30 7.40 15.17 -13.55
N ASP A 31 6.57 15.89 -14.32
CA ASP A 31 5.25 16.38 -13.88
C ASP A 31 4.08 15.51 -14.34
N ASP A 32 4.35 14.48 -15.14
CA ASP A 32 3.33 13.59 -15.70
C ASP A 32 3.09 12.38 -14.78
N LEU A 33 2.38 12.62 -13.68
CA LEU A 33 2.04 11.58 -12.70
C LEU A 33 1.21 10.46 -13.31
N ALA A 34 0.31 10.76 -14.24
CA ALA A 34 -0.51 9.73 -14.89
C ALA A 34 0.36 8.77 -15.71
N TRP A 35 1.35 9.29 -16.44
CA TRP A 35 2.33 8.47 -17.15
C TRP A 35 3.20 7.65 -16.19
N LEU A 36 3.73 8.28 -15.16
CA LEU A 36 4.58 7.63 -14.16
C LEU A 36 3.84 6.50 -13.42
N GLY A 37 2.59 6.76 -13.01
CA GLY A 37 1.71 5.77 -12.38
C GLY A 37 1.44 4.58 -13.28
N ARG A 38 1.19 4.77 -14.59
CA ARG A 38 1.03 3.65 -15.53
C ARG A 38 2.25 2.74 -15.59
N LEU A 39 3.46 3.32 -15.63
CA LEU A 39 4.71 2.55 -15.66
C LEU A 39 4.94 1.78 -14.37
N ALA A 40 4.75 2.44 -13.22
CA ALA A 40 4.90 1.80 -11.92
C ALA A 40 3.85 0.69 -11.69
N HIS A 41 2.59 0.93 -12.08
CA HIS A 41 1.54 -0.07 -12.01
C HIS A 41 1.83 -1.28 -12.91
N HIS A 42 2.33 -1.05 -14.13
CA HIS A 42 2.77 -2.13 -14.99
C HIS A 42 3.84 -2.97 -14.29
N ARG A 43 4.91 -2.35 -13.79
CA ARG A 43 5.99 -3.07 -13.10
C ARG A 43 5.51 -3.82 -11.86
N ARG A 44 4.59 -3.21 -11.10
CA ARG A 44 3.96 -3.82 -9.92
C ARG A 44 3.10 -5.03 -10.30
N THR A 45 2.34 -4.96 -11.38
CA THR A 45 1.46 -6.07 -11.81
C THR A 45 2.24 -7.22 -12.45
N GLU A 46 3.42 -6.97 -13.01
CA GLU A 46 4.35 -8.05 -13.41
C GLU A 46 4.79 -8.90 -12.21
N SER A 47 5.08 -8.26 -11.08
CA SER A 47 5.56 -8.94 -9.87
C SER A 47 4.44 -9.55 -9.03
N TYR A 48 3.33 -8.83 -8.89
CA TYR A 48 2.30 -9.13 -7.88
C TYR A 48 0.90 -9.37 -8.47
N ALA A 49 0.80 -9.46 -9.79
CA ALA A 49 -0.47 -9.65 -10.50
C ALA A 49 -1.53 -8.63 -10.04
N ASP A 50 -2.75 -9.10 -9.74
CA ASP A 50 -3.86 -8.30 -9.22
C ASP A 50 -3.86 -8.23 -7.68
N ARG A 51 -2.92 -8.85 -6.96
CA ARG A 51 -2.96 -8.95 -5.49
C ARG A 51 -2.43 -7.70 -4.82
N ALA A 52 -3.15 -7.14 -3.86
CA ALA A 52 -2.66 -6.15 -2.91
C ALA A 52 -2.67 -6.76 -1.50
N THR A 53 -1.51 -6.83 -0.86
CA THR A 53 -1.40 -7.42 0.47
C THR A 53 -1.68 -6.41 1.56
N PHE A 54 -2.11 -6.89 2.72
CA PHE A 54 -2.22 -6.07 3.92
C PHE A 54 -1.92 -6.85 5.19
N ALA A 55 -1.45 -6.15 6.22
CA ALA A 55 -1.21 -6.70 7.54
C ALA A 55 -1.50 -5.66 8.64
N ALA A 56 -1.98 -6.14 9.78
CA ALA A 56 -2.21 -5.29 10.95
C ALA A 56 -0.91 -4.75 11.53
N ASP A 57 0.11 -5.60 11.58
CA ASP A 57 1.42 -5.20 12.06
C ASP A 57 1.98 -4.06 11.21
N ARG A 58 2.52 -3.06 11.89
CA ARG A 58 3.34 -2.04 11.22
C ARG A 58 4.61 -2.69 10.71
N ALA A 59 5.17 -2.13 9.64
CA ALA A 59 6.38 -2.61 8.99
C ALA A 59 7.62 -2.49 9.89
N ILE A 60 7.79 -3.42 10.83
CA ILE A 60 8.99 -3.57 11.68
C ILE A 60 10.10 -4.16 10.80
N ASP A 61 11.33 -3.65 10.93
CA ASP A 61 12.53 -4.04 10.14
C ASP A 61 12.47 -3.74 8.62
N ALA A 62 11.60 -2.82 8.20
CA ALA A 62 11.56 -2.36 6.81
C ALA A 62 12.71 -1.38 6.49
N GLY A 63 13.18 -1.41 5.24
CA GLY A 63 13.91 -0.28 4.68
C GLY A 63 13.00 0.96 4.66
N GLU A 64 13.55 2.15 4.89
CA GLU A 64 12.75 3.37 4.92
C GLU A 64 13.14 4.34 3.79
N ILE A 65 12.13 4.88 3.11
CA ILE A 65 12.26 6.03 2.22
C ILE A 65 11.38 7.14 2.78
N ALA A 66 11.88 8.37 2.86
CA ALA A 66 11.09 9.54 3.25
C ALA A 66 11.12 10.60 2.15
N TYR A 67 9.98 11.25 1.89
CA TYR A 67 9.84 12.37 0.96
C TYR A 67 9.54 13.67 1.72
N GLY A 68 9.54 14.84 1.06
CA GLY A 68 9.15 16.12 1.67
C GLY A 68 10.16 16.83 2.58
N ARG A 69 11.33 16.22 2.88
CA ARG A 69 12.33 16.80 3.81
C ARG A 69 13.54 17.52 3.18
N ALA A 70 13.72 17.50 1.85
CA ALA A 70 14.99 17.87 1.22
C ALA A 70 14.92 19.10 0.27
N ALA A 71 16.01 19.88 0.23
CA ALA A 71 16.16 21.06 -0.64
C ALA A 71 16.40 20.72 -2.12
N ASP A 72 16.98 19.55 -2.41
CA ASP A 72 17.01 18.90 -3.73
C ASP A 72 16.41 17.50 -3.59
N PRO A 73 15.07 17.39 -3.68
CA PRO A 73 14.37 16.16 -3.33
C PRO A 73 14.59 15.03 -4.33
N ALA A 74 14.90 15.33 -5.59
CA ALA A 74 14.98 14.32 -6.64
C ALA A 74 16.25 13.46 -6.51
N ALA A 75 17.42 14.09 -6.53
CA ALA A 75 18.68 13.36 -6.48
C ALA A 75 18.85 12.61 -5.16
N HIS A 76 18.50 13.24 -4.03
CA HIS A 76 18.65 12.63 -2.72
C HIS A 76 17.76 11.40 -2.54
N LEU A 77 16.50 11.47 -2.97
CA LEU A 77 15.58 10.34 -2.88
C LEU A 77 15.99 9.21 -3.82
N VAL A 78 16.41 9.53 -5.05
CA VAL A 78 16.93 8.53 -6.00
C VAL A 78 18.15 7.82 -5.40
N ASP A 79 19.09 8.56 -4.81
CA ASP A 79 20.27 7.97 -4.18
C ASP A 79 19.88 7.07 -2.99
N ALA A 80 18.92 7.49 -2.16
CA ALA A 80 18.41 6.67 -1.07
C ALA A 80 17.79 5.35 -1.55
N VAL A 81 16.96 5.41 -2.60
CA VAL A 81 16.34 4.23 -3.22
C VAL A 81 17.39 3.29 -3.81
N LEU A 82 18.38 3.83 -4.52
CA LEU A 82 19.43 3.04 -5.15
C LEU A 82 20.34 2.39 -4.11
N ASN A 83 20.66 3.07 -3.01
CA ASN A 83 21.42 2.47 -1.92
C ASN A 83 20.64 1.31 -1.28
N LEU A 84 19.36 1.51 -0.98
CA LEU A 84 18.49 0.42 -0.50
C LEU A 84 18.51 -0.75 -1.47
N ARG A 85 18.36 -0.51 -2.76
CA ARG A 85 18.35 -1.55 -3.79
C ARG A 85 19.57 -2.47 -3.75
N GLU A 86 20.75 -1.95 -3.43
CA GLU A 86 21.97 -2.77 -3.37
C GLU A 86 22.09 -3.57 -2.06
N ASP A 87 21.43 -3.13 -0.98
CA ASP A 87 21.52 -3.75 0.36
C ASP A 87 20.33 -4.67 0.69
N LEU A 88 19.19 -4.48 0.01
CA LEU A 88 17.96 -5.22 0.28
C LEU A 88 18.05 -6.68 -0.18
N ARG A 89 17.54 -7.58 0.65
CA ARG A 89 17.32 -8.98 0.26
C ARG A 89 16.08 -9.11 -0.63
N PRO A 90 15.95 -10.21 -1.40
CA PRO A 90 14.68 -10.55 -2.03
C PRO A 90 13.54 -10.56 -1.01
N SER A 91 12.35 -10.11 -1.42
CA SER A 91 11.16 -9.99 -0.57
C SER A 91 11.32 -9.08 0.65
N ALA A 92 12.32 -8.18 0.64
CA ALA A 92 12.40 -7.12 1.63
C ALA A 92 11.19 -6.19 1.53
N LEU A 93 10.80 -5.64 2.68
CA LEU A 93 9.76 -4.63 2.81
C LEU A 93 10.40 -3.25 2.88
N VAL A 94 9.83 -2.30 2.14
CA VAL A 94 10.21 -0.89 2.20
C VAL A 94 8.99 -0.05 2.53
N LEU A 95 9.09 0.67 3.65
CA LEU A 95 8.11 1.65 4.09
C LEU A 95 8.46 3.01 3.50
N VAL A 96 7.49 3.62 2.82
CA VAL A 96 7.61 5.01 2.37
C VAL A 96 6.88 5.90 3.36
N LYS A 97 7.58 6.88 3.95
CA LYS A 97 7.07 7.74 5.03
C LYS A 97 6.69 9.11 4.52
N GLU A 98 5.53 9.58 4.97
CA GLU A 98 4.95 10.86 4.60
C GLU A 98 5.53 12.03 5.40
N ASP A 99 6.18 12.97 4.70
CA ASP A 99 6.53 14.28 5.26
C ASP A 99 6.31 15.43 4.24
N GLY A 100 5.45 15.22 3.24
CA GLY A 100 5.28 16.14 2.11
C GLY A 100 3.88 16.14 1.51
N ALA A 101 3.74 16.68 0.29
CA ALA A 101 2.44 16.73 -0.39
C ALA A 101 2.03 15.36 -0.97
N PRO A 102 0.72 15.06 -1.12
CA PRO A 102 0.26 13.78 -1.69
C PRO A 102 0.83 13.47 -3.09
N ALA A 103 1.03 14.49 -3.92
CA ALA A 103 1.64 14.33 -5.24
C ALA A 103 3.09 13.82 -5.17
N GLU A 104 3.83 14.20 -4.12
CA GLU A 104 5.19 13.69 -3.87
C GLU A 104 5.17 12.24 -3.42
N ALA A 105 4.15 11.83 -2.66
CA ALA A 105 3.94 10.44 -2.30
C ALA A 105 3.76 9.56 -3.55
N LEU A 106 2.81 9.94 -4.43
CA LEU A 106 2.54 9.23 -5.68
C LEU A 106 3.81 9.07 -6.53
N ARG A 107 4.55 10.16 -6.69
CA ARG A 107 5.83 10.16 -7.42
C ARG A 107 6.86 9.25 -6.76
N THR A 108 7.01 9.35 -5.44
CA THR A 108 8.00 8.59 -4.67
C THR A 108 7.75 7.10 -4.78
N PHE A 109 6.52 6.65 -4.58
CA PHE A 109 6.16 5.24 -4.74
C PHE A 109 6.42 4.74 -6.16
N ALA A 110 6.06 5.54 -7.17
CA ALA A 110 6.22 5.13 -8.55
C ALA A 110 7.69 5.04 -8.97
N VAL A 111 8.50 6.02 -8.59
CA VAL A 111 9.96 5.99 -8.84
C VAL A 111 10.61 4.86 -8.05
N ALA A 112 10.24 4.65 -6.78
CA ALA A 112 10.77 3.55 -5.98
C ALA A 112 10.47 2.19 -6.63
N ARG A 113 9.23 1.96 -7.10
CA ARG A 113 8.84 0.72 -7.79
C ARG A 113 9.64 0.47 -9.06
N LEU A 114 9.96 1.53 -9.80
CA LEU A 114 10.71 1.43 -11.07
C LEU A 114 12.21 1.25 -10.84
N LEU A 115 12.76 1.74 -9.73
CA LEU A 115 14.19 1.65 -9.42
C LEU A 115 14.55 0.38 -8.64
N LEU A 116 13.71 -0.05 -7.70
CA LEU A 116 13.93 -1.24 -6.85
C LEU A 116 13.79 -2.54 -7.64
N ASP A 117 14.35 -3.61 -7.10
CA ASP A 117 14.25 -4.92 -7.72
C ASP A 117 12.81 -5.47 -7.63
N PRO A 118 12.33 -6.26 -8.62
CA PRO A 118 10.92 -6.61 -8.76
C PRO A 118 10.28 -7.33 -7.56
N ALA A 119 11.09 -8.03 -6.76
CA ALA A 119 10.63 -8.81 -5.61
C ALA A 119 10.49 -7.98 -4.31
N VAL A 120 10.90 -6.70 -4.31
CA VAL A 120 10.81 -5.83 -3.12
C VAL A 120 9.38 -5.34 -2.92
N HIS A 121 8.83 -5.53 -1.72
CA HIS A 121 7.51 -5.04 -1.36
C HIS A 121 7.55 -3.56 -0.95
N LEU A 122 6.66 -2.74 -1.52
CA LEU A 122 6.46 -1.35 -1.15
C LEU A 122 5.16 -1.24 -0.35
N THR A 123 5.30 -0.87 0.92
CA THR A 123 4.16 -0.72 1.82
C THR A 123 3.78 0.73 2.06
N ALA A 124 2.48 1.00 1.98
CA ALA A 124 1.88 2.25 2.43
C ALA A 124 1.29 2.07 3.83
N ASP A 125 1.71 2.91 4.77
CA ASP A 125 1.11 2.93 6.11
C ASP A 125 -0.27 3.56 6.05
N TYR A 126 -1.31 2.77 6.35
CA TYR A 126 -2.71 3.16 6.18
C TYR A 126 -3.09 4.33 7.08
N ALA A 127 -2.62 4.31 8.33
CA ALA A 127 -2.90 5.35 9.31
C ALA A 127 -2.27 6.69 8.93
N SER A 128 -1.05 6.66 8.37
CA SER A 128 -0.31 7.89 8.03
C SER A 128 -0.79 8.50 6.72
N HIS A 129 -0.98 7.69 5.67
CA HIS A 129 -1.38 8.19 4.34
C HIS A 129 -2.88 8.44 4.20
N GLY A 130 -3.69 7.74 4.99
CA GLY A 130 -5.15 7.80 4.91
C GLY A 130 -5.73 7.12 3.66
N PRO A 131 -7.05 6.82 3.67
CA PRO A 131 -7.68 5.93 2.69
C PRO A 131 -7.62 6.47 1.26
N ALA A 132 -7.88 7.76 1.05
CA ALA A 132 -7.91 8.35 -0.29
C ALA A 132 -6.55 8.27 -1.00
N LEU A 133 -5.45 8.52 -0.28
CA LEU A 133 -4.12 8.45 -0.86
C LEU A 133 -3.68 7.00 -1.05
N VAL A 134 -3.92 6.12 -0.07
CA VAL A 134 -3.59 4.70 -0.15
C VAL A 134 -4.20 4.03 -1.40
N GLN A 135 -5.46 4.32 -1.69
CA GLN A 135 -6.13 3.82 -2.89
C GLN A 135 -5.38 4.18 -4.18
N LEU A 136 -4.88 5.41 -4.26
CA LEU A 136 -4.08 5.87 -5.39
C LEU A 136 -2.70 5.21 -5.37
N LEU A 137 -2.04 5.10 -4.21
CA LEU A 137 -0.70 4.53 -4.08
C LEU A 137 -0.61 3.09 -4.60
N LEU A 138 -1.67 2.30 -4.46
CA LEU A 138 -1.76 0.95 -5.06
C LEU A 138 -1.61 0.97 -6.59
N ASN A 139 -2.07 2.04 -7.25
CA ASN A 139 -1.90 2.28 -8.68
C ASN A 139 -0.58 2.99 -9.03
N TYR A 140 0.21 3.39 -8.04
CA TYR A 140 1.50 4.05 -8.21
C TYR A 140 2.65 3.18 -7.70
N GLY A 141 2.43 1.88 -7.54
CA GLY A 141 3.49 0.91 -7.28
C GLY A 141 3.52 0.33 -5.87
N ALA A 142 2.68 0.80 -4.95
CA ALA A 142 2.45 0.09 -3.70
C ALA A 142 1.81 -1.28 -4.00
N ASP A 143 2.29 -2.31 -3.32
CA ASP A 143 1.70 -3.64 -3.36
C ASP A 143 1.20 -4.11 -2.00
N ASP A 144 1.63 -3.44 -0.92
CA ASP A 144 1.31 -3.78 0.46
C ASP A 144 0.76 -2.59 1.25
N LEU A 145 -0.07 -2.88 2.26
CA LEU A 145 -0.61 -1.92 3.22
C LEU A 145 -0.32 -2.38 4.66
N SER A 146 0.30 -1.51 5.46
CA SER A 146 0.62 -1.82 6.87
C SER A 146 -0.18 -0.96 7.85
N GLY A 147 -0.34 -1.45 9.08
CA GLY A 147 -1.05 -0.70 10.12
C GLY A 147 -2.55 -0.57 9.84
N VAL A 148 -3.12 -1.58 9.18
CA VAL A 148 -4.57 -1.66 8.91
C VAL A 148 -5.28 -2.39 10.05
N PRO A 149 -6.54 -2.06 10.38
CA PRO A 149 -7.34 -2.91 11.25
C PRO A 149 -7.67 -4.23 10.52
N THR A 150 -7.43 -5.40 11.12
CA THR A 150 -7.78 -6.70 10.50
C THR A 150 -8.93 -7.40 11.21
N GLN A 151 -9.59 -8.32 10.48
CA GLN A 151 -10.64 -9.16 11.05
C GLN A 151 -10.10 -10.12 12.12
N ALA A 152 -8.90 -10.67 11.90
CA ALA A 152 -8.26 -11.57 12.84
C ALA A 152 -7.98 -10.92 14.20
N GLU A 153 -7.56 -9.65 14.24
CA GLU A 153 -7.39 -8.91 15.50
C GLU A 153 -8.73 -8.68 16.21
N ALA A 154 -9.78 -8.33 15.46
CA ALA A 154 -11.12 -8.15 16.00
C ALA A 154 -11.72 -9.45 16.57
N GLU A 155 -11.39 -10.62 15.98
CA GLU A 155 -11.82 -11.95 16.44
C GLU A 155 -10.99 -12.46 17.63
N ALA A 156 -9.68 -12.22 17.65
CA ALA A 156 -8.81 -12.62 18.77
C ALA A 156 -9.17 -11.90 20.08
N ASP A 157 -9.58 -10.64 20.00
CA ASP A 157 -10.07 -9.88 21.15
C ASP A 157 -11.36 -10.49 21.75
N ASP A 158 -12.24 -11.05 20.91
CA ASP A 158 -13.48 -11.73 21.34
C ASP A 158 -13.17 -13.00 22.15
N GLU A 159 -12.25 -13.85 21.67
CA GLU A 159 -11.86 -15.08 22.37
C GLU A 159 -11.20 -14.76 23.72
N ALA A 160 -10.36 -13.73 23.76
CA ALA A 160 -9.74 -13.26 24.99
C ALA A 160 -10.77 -12.69 25.99
N GLU A 161 -11.87 -12.09 25.54
CA GLU A 161 -12.98 -11.65 26.41
C GLU A 161 -13.82 -12.84 26.90
N ALA A 162 -14.16 -13.79 26.02
CA ALA A 162 -14.89 -15.00 26.37
C ALA A 162 -14.14 -15.86 27.41
N GLY A 163 -12.81 -15.93 27.32
CA GLY A 163 -11.97 -16.58 28.32
C GLY A 163 -11.93 -15.85 29.68
N ARG A 164 -11.97 -14.51 29.68
CA ARG A 164 -11.96 -13.68 30.90
C ARG A 164 -13.30 -13.67 31.65
N THR A 165 -14.40 -13.93 30.95
CA THR A 165 -15.75 -14.01 31.55
C THR A 165 -16.04 -15.35 32.24
N GLY A 166 -15.15 -16.34 32.10
CA GLY A 166 -15.29 -17.68 32.68
C GLY A 166 -14.86 -17.85 34.15
N ASP A 167 -14.12 -16.92 34.76
CA ASP A 167 -13.52 -17.12 36.11
C ASP A 167 -13.56 -15.90 37.06
N ALA A 168 -14.52 -14.98 36.91
CA ALA A 168 -14.65 -13.88 37.87
C ALA A 168 -16.10 -13.51 38.16
N GLY A 169 -16.51 -13.82 39.39
CA GLY A 169 -17.65 -13.18 40.02
C GLY A 169 -17.47 -11.65 40.03
N GLU A 170 -18.48 -10.98 39.49
CA GLU A 170 -18.85 -9.58 39.70
C GLU A 170 -17.83 -8.45 39.43
N LYS A 171 -18.23 -7.55 38.50
CA LYS A 171 -17.76 -6.17 38.28
C LYS A 171 -16.64 -5.94 37.25
N GLY A 172 -16.84 -6.45 36.03
CA GLY A 172 -16.43 -5.66 34.86
C GLY A 172 -17.30 -4.40 34.79
N ARG A 173 -16.72 -3.20 34.94
CA ARG A 173 -17.50 -1.96 34.90
C ARG A 173 -18.15 -1.85 33.51
N PRO A 174 -19.48 -1.67 33.42
CA PRO A 174 -20.19 -1.69 32.15
C PRO A 174 -19.55 -0.76 31.12
N GLU A 175 -19.10 0.43 31.54
CA GLU A 175 -18.39 1.43 30.73
C GLU A 175 -17.16 0.93 29.93
N GLN A 176 -16.44 -0.10 30.41
CA GLN A 176 -15.31 -0.67 29.67
C GLN A 176 -15.79 -1.60 28.55
N ARG A 177 -16.87 -2.35 28.80
CA ARG A 177 -17.48 -3.25 27.81
C ARG A 177 -18.06 -2.49 26.60
N TRP A 178 -18.68 -1.32 26.82
CA TRP A 178 -19.16 -0.46 25.73
C TRP A 178 -18.00 0.10 24.89
N ARG A 179 -16.89 0.51 25.52
CA ARG A 179 -15.71 1.04 24.80
C ARG A 179 -15.03 0.00 23.90
N HIS A 180 -15.01 -1.27 24.32
CA HIS A 180 -14.46 -2.36 23.50
C HIS A 180 -15.41 -2.77 22.37
N ALA A 181 -16.72 -2.88 22.65
CA ALA A 181 -17.72 -3.15 21.61
C ALA A 181 -17.75 -2.05 20.53
N ASP A 182 -17.67 -0.78 20.94
CA ASP A 182 -17.60 0.36 20.02
C ASP A 182 -16.30 0.33 19.20
N ARG A 183 -15.15 0.02 19.83
CA ARG A 183 -13.87 -0.13 19.13
C ARG A 183 -13.92 -1.26 18.11
N ARG A 184 -14.47 -2.40 18.48
CA ARG A 184 -14.63 -3.56 17.59
C ARG A 184 -15.50 -3.24 16.38
N ALA A 185 -16.64 -2.57 16.59
CA ALA A 185 -17.50 -2.17 15.49
C ALA A 185 -16.74 -1.25 14.51
N VAL A 186 -15.93 -0.34 15.03
CA VAL A 186 -15.05 0.54 14.24
C VAL A 186 -13.98 -0.25 13.48
N GLU A 187 -13.33 -1.24 14.11
CA GLU A 187 -12.31 -2.07 13.46
C GLU A 187 -12.89 -2.95 12.35
N LEU A 188 -14.06 -3.56 12.56
CA LEU A 188 -14.75 -4.34 11.53
C LEU A 188 -15.20 -3.49 10.35
N ASP A 189 -15.69 -2.27 10.61
CA ASP A 189 -16.07 -1.35 9.54
C ASP A 189 -14.84 -0.84 8.79
N ALA A 190 -13.76 -0.51 9.49
CA ALA A 190 -12.50 -0.12 8.85
C ALA A 190 -11.87 -1.25 8.02
N ALA A 191 -11.94 -2.50 8.50
CA ALA A 191 -11.52 -3.67 7.73
C ALA A 191 -12.37 -3.84 6.46
N ARG A 192 -13.68 -3.60 6.51
CA ARG A 192 -14.54 -3.62 5.30
C ARG A 192 -14.20 -2.50 4.33
N GLU A 193 -14.02 -1.27 4.85
CA GLU A 193 -13.62 -0.11 4.05
C GLU A 193 -12.29 -0.36 3.33
N LEU A 194 -11.34 -1.03 3.98
CA LEU A 194 -10.07 -1.43 3.37
C LEU A 194 -10.29 -2.37 2.17
N LEU A 195 -11.16 -3.39 2.31
CA LEU A 195 -11.46 -4.32 1.22
C LEU A 195 -12.09 -3.60 0.04
N GLU A 196 -13.07 -2.72 0.30
CA GLU A 196 -13.72 -1.90 -0.72
C GLU A 196 -12.73 -0.98 -1.41
N LEU A 197 -11.84 -0.35 -0.66
CA LEU A 197 -10.79 0.52 -1.18
C LEU A 197 -9.87 -0.23 -2.15
N ILE A 198 -9.40 -1.41 -1.76
CA ILE A 198 -8.52 -2.25 -2.61
C ILE A 198 -9.29 -2.70 -3.86
N TRP A 199 -10.56 -3.08 -3.71
CA TRP A 199 -11.42 -3.43 -4.85
C TRP A 199 -11.66 -2.27 -5.81
N ASP A 200 -11.82 -1.05 -5.31
CA ASP A 200 -11.97 0.15 -6.13
C ASP A 200 -10.66 0.57 -6.81
N ALA A 201 -9.51 0.20 -6.23
CA ALA A 201 -8.22 0.23 -6.94
C ALA A 201 -8.11 -0.87 -8.01
N GLY A 202 -9.10 -1.77 -8.13
CA GLY A 202 -9.12 -2.84 -9.13
C GLY A 202 -8.23 -4.02 -8.77
N LEU A 203 -7.91 -4.19 -7.48
CA LEU A 203 -7.00 -5.22 -6.97
C LEU A 203 -7.73 -6.20 -6.04
N ARG A 204 -7.17 -7.40 -5.89
CA ARG A 204 -7.61 -8.45 -4.97
C ARG A 204 -6.96 -8.24 -3.59
N PRO A 205 -7.75 -8.07 -2.51
CA PRO A 205 -7.23 -7.97 -1.16
C PRO A 205 -6.70 -9.32 -0.66
N VAL A 206 -5.48 -9.32 -0.10
CA VAL A 206 -4.88 -10.51 0.51
C VAL A 206 -4.29 -10.16 1.88
N GLU A 207 -4.82 -10.77 2.94
CA GLU A 207 -4.19 -10.71 4.26
C GLU A 207 -2.92 -11.57 4.24
N ARG A 208 -1.82 -11.04 4.79
CA ARG A 208 -0.51 -11.71 4.78
C ARG A 208 0.10 -11.90 6.16
N ASP A 209 0.99 -12.88 6.27
CA ASP A 209 1.93 -13.02 7.38
C ASP A 209 3.17 -12.12 7.21
N ALA A 210 4.11 -12.21 8.15
CA ALA A 210 5.36 -11.45 8.12
C ALA A 210 6.33 -11.86 6.98
N SER A 211 6.13 -13.04 6.39
CA SER A 211 6.91 -13.56 5.25
C SER A 211 6.19 -13.35 3.90
N PHE A 212 5.13 -12.54 3.87
CA PHE A 212 4.27 -12.31 2.70
C PHE A 212 3.51 -13.56 2.21
N GLY A 213 3.40 -14.59 3.05
CA GLY A 213 2.49 -15.71 2.84
C GLY A 213 1.03 -15.27 2.99
N ALA A 214 0.15 -15.74 2.11
CA ALA A 214 -1.28 -15.43 2.20
C ALA A 214 -1.90 -16.18 3.40
N ILE A 215 -2.49 -15.43 4.32
CA ILE A 215 -3.32 -15.96 5.40
C ILE A 215 -4.75 -16.12 4.90
N HIS A 216 -5.29 -15.06 4.29
CA HIS A 216 -6.64 -15.01 3.75
C HIS A 216 -6.66 -14.28 2.40
N GLU A 217 -7.21 -14.92 1.37
CA GLU A 217 -7.41 -14.29 0.07
C GLU A 217 -8.88 -13.96 -0.11
N HIS A 218 -9.19 -12.68 -0.30
CA HIS A 218 -10.54 -12.23 -0.57
C HIS A 218 -10.88 -12.36 -2.06
N ASP A 219 -12.17 -12.26 -2.37
CA ASP A 219 -12.64 -12.28 -3.75
C ASP A 219 -12.00 -11.18 -4.59
N ALA A 220 -11.87 -11.44 -5.89
CA ALA A 220 -11.43 -10.41 -6.83
C ALA A 220 -12.50 -9.31 -6.93
N PRO A 221 -12.08 -8.07 -7.26
CA PRO A 221 -13.01 -7.00 -7.55
C PRO A 221 -13.93 -7.41 -8.70
N VAL A 222 -15.24 -7.21 -8.51
CA VAL A 222 -16.19 -7.31 -9.62
C VAL A 222 -15.75 -6.33 -10.73
N PRO A 223 -15.63 -6.77 -11.99
CA PRO A 223 -15.19 -5.91 -13.08
C PRO A 223 -16.00 -4.61 -13.16
N LEU A 224 -15.33 -3.51 -13.52
CA LEU A 224 -15.97 -2.20 -13.68
C LEU A 224 -17.19 -2.23 -14.62
N ALA A 225 -17.15 -3.10 -15.64
CA ALA A 225 -18.28 -3.33 -16.56
C ALA A 225 -19.51 -3.85 -15.82
N ASP A 226 -19.33 -4.80 -14.91
CA ASP A 226 -20.41 -5.41 -14.13
C ASP A 226 -20.88 -4.49 -12.99
N ARG A 227 -19.97 -3.73 -12.36
CA ARG A 227 -20.33 -2.71 -11.36
C ARG A 227 -21.23 -1.61 -11.93
N ARG A 228 -20.95 -1.18 -13.17
CA ARG A 228 -21.75 -0.15 -13.87
C ARG A 228 -23.13 -0.64 -14.31
N ALA A 229 -23.33 -1.96 -14.37
CA ALA A 229 -24.64 -2.55 -14.65
C ALA A 229 -25.59 -2.45 -13.44
N VAL A 230 -25.06 -2.26 -12.23
CA VAL A 230 -25.84 -2.00 -11.02
C VAL A 230 -26.03 -0.49 -10.84
N PRO A 231 -27.27 0.01 -10.73
CA PRO A 231 -27.51 1.43 -10.46
C PRO A 231 -26.78 1.86 -9.19
N GLN A 232 -25.87 2.82 -9.31
CA GLN A 232 -25.22 3.42 -8.14
C GLN A 232 -26.31 4.03 -7.25
N LYS A 233 -26.29 3.73 -5.95
CA LYS A 233 -27.18 4.38 -4.99
C LYS A 233 -26.82 5.87 -4.99
N VAL A 234 -27.64 6.67 -5.67
CA VAL A 234 -27.58 8.12 -5.53
C VAL A 234 -28.07 8.40 -4.12
N TRP A 235 -27.18 8.92 -3.25
CA TRP A 235 -27.58 9.36 -1.92
C TRP A 235 -28.75 10.36 -2.04
N ALA A 236 -29.85 10.06 -1.36
CA ALA A 236 -31.04 10.91 -1.25
C ALA A 236 -30.93 11.82 -0.02
#